data_AF-A0A356QG92-F1
#
_entry.id   AF-A0A356QG92-F1
#
_cell.length_a   1.000
_cell.length_b   1.000
_cell.length_c   1.000
_cell.angle_alpha   90.00
_cell.angle_beta   90.00
_cell.angle_gamma   90.00
#
_symmetry.space_group_name_H-M   'P 1'
#
loop_
_entity.id
_entity.type
_entity.pdbx_description
1 polymer ?
#
loop_
_entity_poly.entity_id
_entity_poly.type
_entity_poly.pdbx_seq_one_letter_code
_entity_poly.pdbx_strand_id
1 'polypeptide(L)' 'MRLDRFLSETTPLTRSLAKRALKNGEVTLNGEPIKQAATQVDTENDEVKLNGERLALVGLRYVMMHKPVDVE' A
#
# COMPACT_ATOMS: atom_id res chain seq x y z
N MET A 1 -10.12 4.02 -3.98
CA MET A 1 -9.48 4.46 -2.71
C MET A 1 -8.38 5.47 -3.02
N ARG A 2 -8.04 6.42 -2.13
CA ARG A 2 -6.90 7.32 -2.38
C ARG A 2 -5.55 6.60 -2.35
N LEU A 3 -4.63 6.97 -3.24
CA LEU A 3 -3.30 6.38 -3.37
C LEU A 3 -2.46 6.49 -2.08
N ASP A 4 -2.52 7.62 -1.38
CA ASP A 4 -1.83 7.78 -0.08
C ASP A 4 -2.32 6.79 0.99
N ARG A 5 -3.61 6.51 1.02
CA ARG A 5 -4.21 5.50 1.90
C ARG A 5 -3.80 4.10 1.46
N PHE A 6 -3.86 3.80 0.17
CA PHE A 6 -3.45 2.51 -0.37
C PHE A 6 -1.99 2.17 0.00
N LEU A 7 -1.07 3.12 -0.18
CA LEU A 7 0.34 2.95 0.19
C LEU A 7 0.51 2.69 1.68
N SER A 8 -0.22 3.43 2.53
CA SER A 8 -0.17 3.25 3.98
C SER A 8 -0.77 1.93 4.48
N GLU A 9 -1.68 1.31 3.73
CA GLU A 9 -2.29 0.01 4.09
C GLU A 9 -1.47 -1.17 3.55
N THR A 10 -0.76 -0.99 2.44
CA THR A 10 0.02 -2.06 1.77
C THR A 10 1.50 -2.07 2.12
N THR A 11 2.02 -1.00 2.73
CA THR A 11 3.42 -0.87 3.10
C THR A 11 3.58 -0.36 4.52
N PRO A 12 4.73 -0.59 5.17
CA PRO A 12 5.03 -0.02 6.49
C PRO A 12 5.33 1.50 6.44
N LEU A 13 5.08 2.18 5.31
CA LEU A 13 5.35 3.61 5.17
C LEU A 13 4.32 4.45 5.91
N THR A 14 4.79 5.43 6.68
CA THR A 14 3.93 6.47 7.21
C THR A 14 3.42 7.39 6.07
N ARG A 15 2.31 8.09 6.28
CA ARG A 15 1.73 9.01 5.28
C ARG A 15 2.72 10.04 4.74
N SER A 16 3.66 10.52 5.56
CA SER A 16 4.70 11.47 5.14
C SER A 16 5.74 10.80 4.23
N LEU A 17 6.13 9.56 4.52
CA LEU A 17 7.04 8.78 3.68
C LEU A 17 6.39 8.39 2.34
N ALA A 18 5.10 8.00 2.35
CA ALA A 18 4.36 7.73 1.12
C ALA A 18 4.32 8.95 0.19
N LYS A 19 4.09 10.16 0.73
CA LYS A 19 4.17 11.41 -0.04
C LYS A 19 5.57 11.68 -0.61
N ARG A 20 6.62 11.30 0.11
CA ARG A 20 8.01 11.44 -0.35
C ARG A 20 8.31 10.46 -1.50
N ALA A 21 7.93 9.19 -1.36
CA ALA A 21 8.07 8.19 -2.42
C ALA A 21 7.35 8.61 -3.71
N LEU A 22 6.13 9.15 -3.58
CA LEU A 22 5.38 9.74 -4.70
C LEU A 22 6.14 10.90 -5.36
N LYS A 23 6.70 11.82 -4.58
CA LYS A 23 7.50 12.94 -5.11
C LYS A 23 8.78 12.49 -5.81
N ASN A 24 9.42 11.45 -5.29
CA ASN A 24 10.63 10.85 -5.85
C ASN A 24 10.37 10.06 -7.14
N GLY A 25 9.12 9.77 -7.49
CA GLY A 25 8.77 8.95 -8.63
C GLY A 25 8.98 7.45 -8.41
N GLU A 26 9.07 7.04 -7.14
CA GLU A 26 9.22 5.63 -6.73
C GLU A 26 7.92 4.84 -6.90
N VAL A 27 6.79 5.54 -7.02
CA VAL A 27 5.45 4.94 -7.16
C VAL A 27 4.97 5.05 -8.60
N THR A 28 4.54 3.93 -9.17
CA THR A 28 3.91 3.87 -10.48
C THR A 28 2.50 3.30 -10.37
N LEU A 29 1.59 3.83 -11.16
CA LEU A 29 0.21 3.37 -11.32
C LEU A 29 0.05 2.89 -12.76
N ASN A 30 -0.22 1.61 -12.97
CA ASN A 30 -0.33 1.00 -14.30
C ASN A 30 0.91 1.22 -15.18
N GLY A 31 2.10 1.31 -14.56
CA GLY A 31 3.37 1.56 -15.24
C GLY A 31 3.74 3.04 -15.39
N GLU A 32 2.82 3.96 -15.10
CA GLU A 32 3.06 5.40 -15.19
C GLU A 32 3.46 6.01 -13.84
N PRO A 33 4.55 6.81 -13.75
CA PRO A 33 4.97 7.42 -12.51
C PRO A 33 3.97 8.47 -12.04
N ILE A 34 3.47 8.32 -10.81
CA ILE A 34 2.44 9.20 -10.26
C ILE A 34 2.94 9.94 -9.02
N LYS A 35 2.74 11.26 -9.00
CA LYS A 35 3.17 12.14 -7.91
C LYS A 35 2.02 12.64 -7.04
N GLN A 36 0.79 12.42 -7.50
CA GLN A 36 -0.42 12.94 -6.87
C GLN A 36 -0.98 11.95 -5.86
N ALA A 37 -0.78 12.28 -4.58
CA ALA A 37 -1.22 11.44 -3.45
C ALA A 37 -2.75 11.29 -3.33
N ALA A 38 -3.50 12.26 -3.86
CA ALA A 38 -4.96 12.29 -3.82
C ALA A 38 -5.64 11.50 -4.94
N THR A 39 -4.86 10.89 -5.85
CA THR A 39 -5.41 10.09 -6.95
C THR A 39 -6.24 8.93 -6.42
N GLN A 40 -7.41 8.70 -7.03
CA GLN A 40 -8.22 7.51 -6.81
C GLN A 40 -7.58 6.33 -7.53
N VAL A 41 -7.37 5.25 -6.79
CA VAL A 41 -6.90 3.95 -7.25
C VAL A 41 -8.07 2.98 -7.16
N ASP A 42 -8.31 2.26 -8.25
CA ASP A 42 -9.16 1.08 -8.29
C ASP A 42 -8.34 -0.13 -7.86
N THR A 43 -8.70 -0.73 -6.72
CA THR A 43 -7.94 -1.83 -6.13
C THR A 43 -8.07 -3.14 -6.89
N GLU A 44 -9.06 -3.26 -7.79
CA GLU A 44 -9.28 -4.47 -8.59
C GLU A 44 -8.60 -4.37 -9.97
N ASN A 45 -8.62 -3.17 -10.57
CA ASN A 45 -8.13 -2.96 -11.94
C ASN A 45 -6.76 -2.29 -12.02
N ASP A 46 -6.39 -1.45 -11.05
CA ASP A 46 -5.13 -0.74 -11.09
C ASP A 46 -3.98 -1.51 -10.44
N GLU A 47 -2.83 -1.52 -11.12
CA GLU A 47 -1.59 -2.04 -10.60
C GLU A 47 -0.73 -0.92 -10.02
N VAL A 48 -0.64 -0.87 -8.69
CA VAL A 48 0.28 0.03 -7.99
C VAL A 48 1.60 -0.68 -7.74
N LYS A 49 2.71 -0.07 -8.16
CA LYS A 49 4.07 -0.54 -7.81
C LYS A 49 4.83 0.52 -7.04
N LEU A 50 5.60 0.08 -6.05
CA LEU A 50 6.57 0.88 -5.32
C LEU A 50 7.96 0.30 -5.57
N ASN A 51 8.88 1.10 -6.11
CA ASN A 51 10.25 0.68 -6.45
C ASN A 51 10.29 -0.58 -7.34
N GLY A 52 9.30 -0.74 -8.22
CA GLY A 52 9.16 -1.91 -9.10
C GLY A 52 8.44 -3.10 -8.48
N GLU A 53 8.21 -3.11 -7.17
CA GLU A 53 7.44 -4.16 -6.50
C GLU A 53 5.94 -3.87 -6.53
N ARG A 54 5.15 -4.85 -6.96
CA ARG A 54 3.69 -4.74 -6.98
C ARG A 54 3.15 -4.78 -5.57
N LEU A 55 2.40 -3.74 -5.22
CA LEU A 55 1.65 -3.66 -3.99
C LEU A 55 0.25 -4.23 -4.21
N ALA A 56 -0.17 -5.09 -3.31
CA ALA A 56 -1.52 -5.65 -3.30
C ALA A 56 -2.15 -5.37 -1.94
N LEU A 57 -3.42 -4.97 -1.97
CA LEU A 57 -4.20 -4.81 -0.76
C LEU A 57 -4.40 -6.20 -0.14
N VAL A 58 -3.79 -6.42 1.01
CA VAL A 58 -4.08 -7.61 1.81
C VAL A 58 -5.49 -7.40 2.36
N GLY A 59 -6.46 -8.11 1.79
CA GLY A 59 -7.83 -8.10 2.27
C GLY A 59 -7.96 -8.57 3.72
N LEU A 60 -9.20 -8.66 4.20
CA LEU A 60 -9.47 -9.09 5.58
C LEU A 60 -8.88 -10.48 5.83
N ARG A 61 -7.89 -10.58 6.73
CA ARG A 61 -7.39 -11.85 7.27
C ARG A 61 -8.06 -12.13 8.60
N TYR A 62 -8.81 -13.21 8.63
CA TYR A 62 -9.39 -13.75 9.86
C TYR A 62 -8.44 -14.83 10.40
N VAL A 63 -7.98 -14.65 11.64
CA VAL A 63 -7.16 -15.64 12.34
C VAL A 63 -7.89 -16.02 13.62
N MET A 64 -8.09 -17.32 13.83
CA MET A 64 -8.58 -17.86 15.10
C MET A 64 -7.40 -18.49 15.83
N MET A 65 -7.01 -17.91 16.97
CA MET A 65 -5.89 -18.36 17.77
C MET A 65 -6.40 -18.89 19.11
N HIS A 66 -6.14 -20.17 19.40
CA HIS A 66 -6.25 -20.70 20.75
C HIS A 66 -4.94 -20.39 21.48
N LYS A 67 -4.88 -19.22 22.12
CA LYS A 67 -3.66 -18.74 22.82
C LYS A 67 -3.26 -19.74 23.92
N PRO A 68 -2.05 -20.35 23.88
CA PRO A 68 -1.58 -21.20 24.97
C PRO A 68 -1.17 -20.37 26.20
N VAL A 69 -1.18 -21.00 27.37
CA VAL A 69 -0.90 -20.36 28.66
C VAL A 69 0.53 -19.83 28.76
N ASP A 70 1.50 -20.46 28.06
CA ASP A 70 2.94 -20.22 28.25
C ASP A 70 3.64 -19.52 27.07
N VAL A 71 2.92 -18.73 26.27
CA VAL A 71 3.53 -17.97 25.16
C VAL A 71 3.25 -16.48 25.34
N GLU A 72 4.33 -15.70 25.53
CA GLU A 72 4.39 -14.23 25.43
C GLU A 72 4.78 -13.81 24.01
#